data_AF-A0A401UV96-F1
#
_entry.id   AF-A0A401UV96-F1
#
_cell.length_a   1.000
_cell.length_b   1.000
_cell.length_c   1.000
_cell.angle_alpha   90.00
_cell.angle_beta   90.00
_cell.angle_gamma   90.00
#
_symmetry.space_group_name_H-M   'P 1'
#
loop_
_entity.id
_entity.type
_entity.pdbx_description
1 polymer ?
#
loop_
_entity_poly.entity_id
_entity_poly.type
_entity_poly.pdbx_seq_one_letter_code
_entity_poly.pdbx_strand_id
1 'polypeptide(L)'
;MLGIRRTHDDQPLPAHGDDWSADRLSVFHRRLAVAASGAPSPGQVDALLDEVPTTPRNVAALLEHLVDEHARRARAAGRSRAVVSAPLPDGAVARVGHLLVVRWLTRRQEMGRRVIRRVAHSPAAVTAPSERTGWLLVRHLTDGLTTPAPA
;
A
#
# COMPACT_ATOMS: atom_id res chain seq x y z
N MET A 1 7.26 -36.19 -5.35
CA MET A 1 7.88 -34.85 -5.41
C MET A 1 6.87 -33.85 -5.96
N LEU A 2 6.26 -33.03 -5.11
CA LEU A 2 5.40 -31.92 -5.54
C LEU A 2 6.32 -30.76 -5.94
N GLY A 3 6.44 -30.52 -7.25
CA GLY A 3 7.19 -29.37 -7.77
C GLY A 3 6.58 -28.07 -7.26
N ILE A 4 7.36 -27.28 -6.53
CA ILE A 4 6.99 -25.92 -6.12
C ILE A 4 6.84 -25.12 -7.41
N ARG A 5 5.61 -24.98 -7.90
CA ARG A 5 5.29 -24.13 -9.04
C ARG A 5 5.58 -22.71 -8.57
N ARG A 6 6.73 -22.14 -8.96
CA ARG A 6 7.01 -20.70 -8.80
C ARG A 6 5.84 -19.98 -9.44
N THR A 7 4.97 -19.41 -8.62
CA THR A 7 3.89 -18.57 -9.12
C THR A 7 4.55 -17.36 -9.76
N HIS A 8 4.02 -16.88 -10.89
CA HIS A 8 4.52 -15.68 -11.59
C HIS A 8 4.70 -14.47 -10.64
N ASP A 9 3.97 -14.47 -9.52
CA ASP A 9 4.02 -13.48 -8.44
C ASP A 9 5.34 -13.48 -7.62
N ASP A 10 6.18 -14.51 -7.75
CA ASP A 10 7.48 -14.62 -7.05
C ASP A 10 8.65 -14.01 -7.85
N GLN A 11 8.45 -13.62 -9.12
CA GLN A 11 9.48 -12.92 -9.89
C GLN A 11 9.69 -11.49 -9.34
N PRO A 12 10.93 -10.98 -9.34
CA PRO A 12 11.19 -9.60 -8.94
C PRO A 12 10.49 -8.64 -9.91
N LEU A 13 9.96 -7.54 -9.37
CA LEU A 13 9.37 -6.49 -10.19
C LEU A 13 10.41 -5.90 -11.16
N PRO A 14 10.01 -5.52 -12.39
CA PRO A 14 10.93 -4.96 -13.37
C PRO A 14 11.62 -3.69 -12.86
N ALA A 15 12.92 -3.56 -13.16
CA ALA A 15 13.71 -2.39 -12.83
C ALA A 15 13.42 -1.24 -13.80
N HIS A 16 13.39 -0.01 -13.29
CA HIS A 16 13.21 1.23 -14.06
C HIS A 16 14.28 2.25 -13.64
N GLY A 17 14.67 3.15 -14.55
CA GLY A 17 15.68 4.18 -14.27
C GLY A 17 15.28 5.14 -13.14
N ASP A 18 13.98 5.34 -12.94
CA ASP A 18 13.42 6.21 -11.91
C ASP A 18 13.10 5.48 -10.59
N ASP A 19 13.51 4.21 -10.46
CA ASP A 19 13.37 3.49 -9.20
C ASP A 19 14.17 4.20 -8.11
N TRP A 20 13.52 4.46 -6.98
CA TRP A 20 14.18 5.08 -5.84
C TRP A 20 15.03 4.06 -5.09
N SER A 21 16.17 4.52 -4.59
CA SER A 21 16.99 3.74 -3.66
C SER A 21 16.24 3.50 -2.34
N ALA A 22 16.67 2.47 -1.61
CA ALA A 22 16.12 2.17 -0.27
C ALA A 22 16.23 3.36 0.68
N ASP A 23 17.35 4.10 0.63
CA ASP A 23 17.56 5.28 1.47
C ASP A 23 16.60 6.41 1.12
N ARG A 24 16.36 6.65 -0.18
CA ARG A 24 15.42 7.67 -0.64
C ARG A 24 13.99 7.33 -0.24
N LEU A 25 13.59 6.06 -0.39
CA LEU A 25 12.30 5.56 0.10
C LEU A 25 12.16 5.73 1.62
N SER A 26 13.20 5.41 2.38
CA SER A 26 13.21 5.55 3.85
C SER A 26 13.03 7.00 4.29
N VAL A 27 13.75 7.95 3.66
CA VAL A 27 13.58 9.39 3.89
C VAL A 27 12.16 9.83 3.55
N PHE A 28 11.61 9.38 2.42
CA PHE A 28 10.25 9.70 2.01
C PHE A 28 9.20 9.17 2.99
N HIS A 29 9.30 7.91 3.42
CA HIS A 29 8.39 7.31 4.40
C HIS A 29 8.35 8.11 5.71
N ARG A 30 9.49 8.61 6.18
CA ARG A 30 9.54 9.50 7.35
C ARG A 30 8.80 10.82 7.11
N ARG A 31 9.02 11.47 5.97
CA ARG A 31 8.32 12.72 5.60
C ARG A 31 6.80 12.50 5.51
N LEU A 32 6.38 11.41 4.88
CA LEU A 32 4.98 11.04 4.74
C LEU A 32 4.32 10.78 6.11
N ALA A 33 4.99 10.04 6.99
CA ALA A 33 4.50 9.77 8.34
C ALA A 33 4.33 11.06 9.15
N VAL A 34 5.30 11.98 9.09
CA VAL A 34 5.22 13.29 9.75
C VAL A 34 4.02 14.08 9.22
N ALA A 35 3.88 14.21 7.90
CA ALA A 35 2.76 14.91 7.28
C ALA A 35 1.40 14.30 7.63
N ALA A 36 1.29 12.96 7.68
CA ALA A 36 0.04 12.30 8.03
C ALA A 36 -0.32 12.36 9.53
N SER A 37 0.65 12.65 10.40
CA SER A 37 0.46 12.66 11.86
C SER A 37 0.09 14.03 12.44
N GLY A 38 0.51 15.12 11.81
CA GLY A 38 0.21 16.48 12.25
C GLY A 38 -0.74 17.15 11.28
N ALA A 39 -2.01 17.34 11.71
CA ALA A 39 -3.11 18.01 10.98
C ALA A 39 -2.66 18.61 9.62
N PRO A 40 -2.59 17.78 8.55
CA PRO A 40 -1.89 18.16 7.35
C PRO A 40 -2.55 19.38 6.73
N SER A 41 -1.73 20.28 6.19
CA SER A 41 -2.27 21.35 5.35
C SER A 41 -2.99 20.73 4.15
N PRO A 42 -4.10 21.31 3.66
CA PRO A 42 -4.81 20.79 2.49
C PRO A 42 -3.85 20.56 1.31
N GLY A 43 -3.88 19.35 0.72
CA GLY A 43 -3.03 18.98 -0.42
C GLY A 43 -1.55 18.72 -0.11
N GLN A 44 -1.08 18.87 1.14
CA GLN A 44 0.32 18.63 1.51
C GLN A 44 0.74 17.18 1.24
N VAL A 45 -0.14 16.23 1.55
CA VAL A 45 0.12 14.80 1.38
C VAL A 45 0.07 14.40 -0.09
N ASP A 46 -0.86 14.97 -0.86
CA ASP A 46 -0.91 14.77 -2.32
C ASP A 46 0.35 15.29 -2.99
N ALA A 47 0.81 16.49 -2.61
CA ALA A 47 2.05 17.08 -3.14
C ALA A 47 3.29 16.21 -2.83
N LEU A 48 3.34 15.58 -1.65
CA LEU A 48 4.39 14.61 -1.33
C LEU A 48 4.30 13.37 -2.22
N LEU A 49 3.10 12.80 -2.39
CA LEU A 49 2.91 11.62 -3.23
C LEU A 49 3.30 11.90 -4.70
N ASP A 50 3.02 13.10 -5.20
CA ASP A 50 3.37 13.51 -6.57
C ASP A 50 4.89 13.61 -6.81
N GLU A 51 5.72 13.66 -5.75
CA GLU A 51 7.19 13.57 -5.88
C GLU A 51 7.65 12.16 -6.32
N VAL A 52 6.84 11.12 -6.09
CA VAL A 52 7.25 9.72 -6.26
C VAL A 52 7.04 9.25 -7.71
N PRO A 53 8.11 8.84 -8.43
CA PRO A 53 7.94 8.22 -9.73
C PRO A 53 7.08 6.97 -9.64
N THR A 54 6.07 6.86 -10.51
CA THR A 54 5.04 5.80 -10.46
C THR A 54 5.53 4.47 -11.05
N THR A 55 6.77 4.08 -10.76
CA THR A 55 7.32 2.79 -11.15
C THR A 55 6.70 1.66 -10.32
N PRO A 56 6.60 0.42 -10.84
CA PRO A 56 6.05 -0.70 -10.09
C PRO A 56 6.78 -0.95 -8.76
N ARG A 57 8.10 -0.74 -8.70
CA ARG A 57 8.88 -0.94 -7.48
C ARG A 57 8.59 0.12 -6.43
N ASN A 58 8.52 1.40 -6.83
CA ASN A 58 8.20 2.49 -5.92
C ASN A 58 6.77 2.34 -5.38
N VAL A 59 5.79 2.02 -6.24
CA VAL A 59 4.39 1.79 -5.83
C VAL A 59 4.28 0.61 -4.87
N ALA A 60 4.97 -0.50 -5.14
CA ALA A 60 4.97 -1.66 -4.25
C ALA A 60 5.58 -1.33 -2.87
N ALA A 61 6.70 -0.60 -2.85
CA ALA A 61 7.35 -0.19 -1.60
C ALA A 61 6.46 0.72 -0.77
N LEU A 62 5.78 1.68 -1.40
CA LEU A 62 4.81 2.57 -0.73
C LEU A 62 3.62 1.80 -0.16
N LEU A 63 3.03 0.89 -0.95
CA LEU A 63 1.92 0.07 -0.46
C LEU A 63 2.33 -0.78 0.73
N GLU A 64 3.51 -1.41 0.71
CA GLU A 64 4.02 -2.21 1.83
C GLU A 64 4.19 -1.36 3.09
N HIS A 65 4.78 -0.18 2.95
CA HIS A 65 4.91 0.77 4.06
C HIS A 65 3.57 1.21 4.64
N LEU A 66 2.61 1.59 3.79
CA LEU A 66 1.30 2.07 4.22
C LEU A 66 0.49 0.98 4.93
N VAL A 67 0.52 -0.27 4.44
CA VAL A 67 -0.20 -1.37 5.09
C VAL A 67 0.43 -1.79 6.40
N ASP A 68 1.77 -1.71 6.51
CA ASP A 68 2.49 -1.89 7.76
C ASP A 68 2.05 -0.85 8.80
N GLU A 69 1.94 0.41 8.38
CA GLU A 69 1.55 1.51 9.26
C GLU A 69 0.10 1.39 9.73
N HIS A 70 -0.84 1.10 8.82
CA HIS A 70 -2.23 0.80 9.17
C HIS A 70 -2.34 -0.36 10.16
N ALA A 71 -1.63 -1.46 9.90
CA ALA A 71 -1.63 -2.61 10.79
C ALA A 71 -0.98 -2.29 12.15
N ARG A 72 0.05 -1.44 12.20
CA ARG A 72 0.63 -0.94 13.46
C ARG A 72 -0.39 -0.13 14.26
N ARG A 73 -1.03 0.87 13.64
CA ARG A 73 -2.04 1.71 14.30
C ARG A 73 -3.24 0.91 14.80
N ALA A 74 -3.74 -0.03 13.99
CA ALA A 74 -4.84 -0.90 14.37
C ALA A 74 -4.48 -1.79 15.59
N ARG A 75 -3.24 -2.28 15.69
CA ARG A 75 -2.76 -3.00 16.88
C ARG A 75 -2.63 -2.09 18.10
N ALA A 76 -2.03 -0.91 17.93
CA ALA A 76 -1.85 0.06 19.01
C ALA A 76 -3.20 0.51 19.60
N ALA A 77 -4.24 0.61 18.77
CA ALA A 77 -5.60 0.93 19.18
C ALA A 77 -6.42 -0.29 19.69
N GLY A 78 -5.84 -1.49 19.77
CA GLY A 78 -6.58 -2.71 20.18
C GLY A 78 -7.65 -3.18 19.19
N ARG A 79 -7.73 -2.60 17.98
CA ARG A 79 -8.77 -2.84 16.98
C ARG A 79 -8.49 -4.02 16.05
N SER A 80 -7.43 -4.78 16.28
CA SER A 80 -7.01 -5.86 15.35
C SER A 80 -8.13 -6.86 15.06
N ARG A 81 -8.87 -7.30 16.09
CA ARG A 81 -10.01 -8.22 15.92
C ARG A 81 -11.18 -7.56 15.22
N ALA A 82 -11.51 -6.31 15.58
CA ALA A 82 -12.60 -5.55 14.97
C ALA A 82 -12.37 -5.31 13.47
N VAL A 83 -11.13 -5.00 13.06
CA VAL A 83 -10.77 -4.85 11.64
C VAL A 83 -10.95 -6.17 10.88
N VAL A 84 -10.56 -7.31 11.47
CA VAL A 84 -10.72 -8.63 10.83
C VAL A 84 -12.18 -9.06 10.68
N SER A 85 -13.07 -8.61 11.58
CA SER A 85 -14.51 -8.93 11.54
C SER A 85 -15.39 -7.83 10.94
N ALA A 86 -14.83 -6.69 10.52
CA ALA A 86 -15.58 -5.60 9.93
C ALA A 86 -16.19 -6.04 8.58
N PRO A 87 -17.36 -5.49 8.19
CA PRO A 87 -17.92 -5.73 6.87
C PRO A 87 -16.92 -5.31 5.77
N LEU A 88 -16.92 -6.06 4.67
CA LEU A 88 -16.09 -5.73 3.51
C LEU A 88 -16.54 -4.38 2.93
N PRO A 89 -15.59 -3.50 2.55
CA PRO A 89 -15.95 -2.24 1.88
C PRO A 89 -16.67 -2.46 0.54
N ASP A 90 -17.49 -1.51 0.12
CA ASP A 90 -18.31 -1.63 -1.10
C ASP A 90 -17.52 -1.38 -2.41
N GLY A 91 -16.38 -0.69 -2.34
CA GLY A 91 -15.52 -0.35 -3.49
C GLY A 91 -14.34 -1.30 -3.72
N ALA A 92 -13.94 -1.52 -4.97
CA ALA A 92 -12.82 -2.42 -5.31
C ALA A 92 -11.49 -2.00 -4.65
N VAL A 93 -11.15 -0.70 -4.70
CA VAL A 93 -9.94 -0.14 -4.06
C VAL A 93 -10.01 -0.34 -2.55
N ALA A 94 -11.13 0.01 -1.93
CA ALA A 94 -11.32 -0.14 -0.49
C ALA A 94 -11.25 -1.62 -0.04
N ARG A 95 -11.86 -2.55 -0.81
CA ARG A 95 -11.76 -4.00 -0.56
C ARG A 95 -10.32 -4.49 -0.58
N VAL A 96 -9.54 -4.09 -1.59
CA VAL A 96 -8.14 -4.50 -1.69
C VAL A 96 -7.30 -3.89 -0.57
N GLY A 97 -7.51 -2.60 -0.24
CA GLY A 97 -6.87 -1.95 0.91
C GLY A 97 -7.14 -2.70 2.23
N HIS A 98 -8.41 -2.99 2.51
CA HIS A 98 -8.81 -3.78 3.69
C HIS A 98 -8.15 -5.16 3.72
N LEU A 99 -8.17 -5.90 2.60
CA LEU A 99 -7.55 -7.22 2.49
C LEU A 99 -6.05 -7.17 2.79
N LEU A 100 -5.34 -6.16 2.29
CA LEU A 100 -3.92 -5.97 2.56
C LEU A 100 -3.69 -5.73 4.07
N VAL A 101 -4.42 -4.81 4.69
CA VAL A 101 -4.29 -4.55 6.13
C VAL A 101 -4.59 -5.80 6.98
N VAL A 102 -5.64 -6.54 6.67
CA VAL A 102 -6.00 -7.80 7.35
C VAL A 102 -4.90 -8.85 7.23
N ARG A 103 -4.28 -8.99 6.05
CA ARG A 103 -3.16 -9.94 5.85
C ARG A 103 -1.96 -9.58 6.72
N TRP A 104 -1.64 -8.31 6.86
CA TRP A 104 -0.58 -7.86 7.76
C TRP A 104 -0.93 -8.09 9.23
N LEU A 105 -2.17 -7.78 9.64
CA LEU A 105 -2.66 -8.05 11.00
C LEU A 105 -2.57 -9.54 11.36
N THR A 106 -2.93 -10.42 10.43
CA THR A 106 -2.92 -11.89 10.59
C THR A 106 -1.55 -12.55 10.30
N ARG A 107 -0.48 -11.75 10.18
CA ARG A 107 0.90 -12.21 9.88
C ARG A 107 1.03 -13.03 8.58
N ARG A 108 0.12 -12.85 7.63
CA ARG A 108 0.16 -13.45 6.28
C ARG A 108 0.86 -12.51 5.29
N GLN A 109 2.03 -12.00 5.67
CA GLN A 109 2.76 -10.96 4.94
C GLN A 109 3.12 -11.40 3.51
N GLU A 110 3.60 -12.62 3.31
CA GLU A 110 3.96 -13.13 1.98
C GLU A 110 2.79 -13.14 1.00
N MET A 111 1.60 -13.54 1.45
CA MET A 111 0.38 -13.48 0.64
C MET A 111 0.01 -12.02 0.32
N GLY A 112 0.19 -11.13 1.29
CA GLY A 112 0.02 -9.70 1.13
C GLY A 112 0.96 -9.10 0.07
N ARG A 113 2.26 -9.39 0.15
CA ARG A 113 3.30 -8.96 -0.80
C ARG A 113 3.00 -9.41 -2.22
N ARG A 114 2.49 -10.63 -2.41
CA ARG A 114 2.05 -11.10 -3.75
C ARG A 114 0.96 -10.22 -4.34
N VAL A 115 -0.03 -9.82 -3.55
CA VAL A 115 -1.09 -8.92 -4.04
C VAL A 115 -0.54 -7.51 -4.27
N ILE A 116 0.32 -7.00 -3.40
CA ILE A 116 0.99 -5.71 -3.61
C ILE A 116 1.74 -5.70 -4.95
N ARG A 117 2.56 -6.73 -5.21
CA ARG A 117 3.28 -6.86 -6.49
C ARG A 117 2.34 -6.89 -7.68
N ARG A 118 1.24 -7.63 -7.60
CA ARG A 118 0.25 -7.73 -8.68
C ARG A 118 -0.45 -6.39 -8.97
N VAL A 119 -0.80 -5.63 -7.93
CA VAL A 119 -1.47 -4.33 -8.14
C VAL A 119 -0.49 -3.22 -8.54
N ALA A 120 0.76 -3.30 -8.11
CA ALA A 120 1.83 -2.38 -8.50
C ALA A 120 2.30 -2.63 -9.94
N HIS A 121 2.29 -3.90 -10.35
CA HIS A 121 2.66 -4.36 -11.68
C HIS A 121 1.45 -5.01 -12.35
N SER A 122 0.45 -4.19 -12.69
CA SER A 122 -0.62 -4.65 -13.56
C SER A 122 0.00 -4.97 -14.93
N PRO A 123 -0.04 -6.23 -15.40
CA PRO A 123 0.40 -6.52 -16.76
C PRO A 123 -0.50 -5.73 -17.71
N ALA A 124 0.12 -5.08 -18.70
CA ALA A 124 -0.54 -4.20 -19.64
C ALA A 124 -1.65 -4.95 -20.39
N ALA A 125 -2.89 -4.83 -19.92
CA ALA A 125 -4.06 -5.25 -20.66
C ALA A 125 -5.26 -4.43 -20.17
N VAL A 126 -5.66 -3.47 -21.02
CA VAL A 126 -7.01 -2.92 -21.19
C VAL A 126 -7.36 -1.54 -20.58
N THR A 127 -6.65 -0.96 -19.61
CA THR A 127 -7.01 0.39 -19.08
C THR A 127 -5.92 1.45 -19.17
N ALA A 128 -6.34 2.70 -19.39
CA ALA A 128 -5.51 3.88 -19.60
C ALA A 128 -4.53 4.15 -18.42
N PRO A 129 -3.38 4.80 -18.68
CA PRO A 129 -2.30 4.98 -17.71
C PRO A 129 -2.68 5.75 -16.42
N SER A 130 -3.78 6.49 -16.41
CA SER A 130 -4.27 7.25 -15.25
C SER A 130 -4.97 6.40 -14.17
N GLU A 131 -5.24 5.11 -14.43
CA GLU A 131 -5.93 4.21 -13.50
C GLU A 131 -5.07 2.98 -13.14
N ARG A 132 -3.81 3.20 -12.78
CA ARG A 132 -3.03 2.14 -12.13
C ARG A 132 -3.62 1.91 -10.75
N THR A 133 -4.44 0.87 -10.59
CA THR A 133 -5.07 0.44 -9.32
C THR A 133 -4.14 0.53 -8.11
N GLY A 134 -2.84 0.26 -8.28
CA GLY A 134 -1.82 0.46 -7.24
C GLY A 134 -1.73 1.89 -6.70
N TRP A 135 -1.78 2.92 -7.55
CA TRP A 135 -1.73 4.33 -7.11
C TRP A 135 -3.03 4.79 -6.44
N LEU A 136 -4.18 4.34 -6.95
CA LEU A 136 -5.48 4.55 -6.28
C LEU A 136 -5.48 3.94 -4.87
N LEU A 137 -4.86 2.77 -4.70
CA LEU A 137 -4.66 2.15 -3.40
C LEU A 137 -3.70 2.93 -2.51
N VAL A 138 -2.61 3.48 -3.05
CA VAL A 138 -1.69 4.36 -2.31
C VAL A 138 -2.44 5.57 -1.75
N ARG A 139 -3.20 6.28 -2.60
CA ARG A 139 -4.01 7.44 -2.16
C ARG A 139 -5.04 7.03 -1.10
N HIS A 140 -5.83 6.00 -1.36
CA HIS A 140 -6.85 5.51 -0.42
C HIS A 140 -6.26 5.13 0.96
N LEU A 141 -5.15 4.39 0.98
CA LEU A 141 -4.50 4.02 2.25
C LEU A 141 -3.89 5.25 2.92
N THR A 142 -3.39 6.21 2.16
CA THR A 142 -2.85 7.44 2.72
C THR A 142 -3.94 8.31 3.34
N ASP A 143 -5.10 8.47 2.68
CA ASP A 143 -6.28 9.15 3.22
C ASP A 143 -6.78 8.50 4.53
N GLY A 144 -6.71 7.18 4.59
CA GLY A 144 -7.02 6.43 5.81
C GLY A 144 -6.06 6.70 6.98
N LEU A 145 -4.84 7.19 6.73
CA LEU A 145 -3.89 7.58 7.78
C LEU A 145 -4.08 9.03 8.25
N THR A 146 -4.61 9.91 7.40
CA THR A 146 -4.86 11.32 7.72
C THR A 146 -6.22 11.53 8.39
N THR A 147 -7.17 10.61 8.17
CA THR A 147 -8.48 10.64 8.83
C THR A 147 -8.32 10.22 10.30
N PRO A 148 -8.78 11.02 11.28
CA PRO A 148 -8.76 10.61 12.68
C PRO A 148 -9.59 9.34 12.84
N ALA A 149 -9.08 8.38 13.64
CA ALA A 149 -9.84 7.19 13.94
C ALA A 149 -11.18 7.61 14.60
N PRO A 150 -12.32 7.04 14.17
CA PRO A 150 -13.59 7.33 14.84
C PRO A 150 -13.46 6.94 16.32
N ALA A 151 -13.92 7.85 17.19
CA ALA A 151 -13.92 7.71 18.64
C ALA A 151 -14.77 6.51 19.11
#